data_AF-A0A075H2E6-F1
#
_entry.id   AF-A0A075H2E6-F1
#
_cell.length_a   1.000
_cell.length_b   1.000
_cell.length_c   1.000
_cell.angle_alpha   90.00
_cell.angle_beta   90.00
_cell.angle_gamma   90.00
#
_symmetry.space_group_name_H-M   'P 1'
#
loop_
_entity.id
_entity.type
_entity.pdbx_description
1 polymer ?
#
loop_
_entity_poly.entity_id
_entity_poly.type
_entity_poly.pdbx_seq_one_letter_code
_entity_poly.pdbx_strand_id
1 'polypeptide(L)'
;MNLDFLLNGLIAGFIATGAMSILQIPMYKKWGMISVLEWHENQVITSKIIKNNPEELLIPSFFFHLLHGGLGGIAFAIAVSVIDFQVSYLISGTVLGFLFALVVLIIHEPITKVKPLQHPLGNLPVIASFVNHAIYGAALGYFLIIL
;
A
#
# COMPACT_ATOMS: atom_id res chain seq x y z
N MET A 1 8.03 -10.58 -21.74
CA MET A 1 7.79 -9.35 -20.98
C MET A 1 8.78 -8.29 -21.46
N ASN A 2 8.30 -7.16 -22.00
CA ASN A 2 9.15 -6.05 -22.44
C ASN A 2 9.32 -5.02 -21.30
N LEU A 3 10.31 -4.13 -21.44
CA LEU A 3 10.60 -3.08 -20.47
C LEU A 3 9.40 -2.12 -20.30
N ASP A 4 8.68 -1.83 -21.38
CA ASP A 4 7.53 -0.92 -21.37
C ASP A 4 6.42 -1.45 -20.45
N PHE A 5 6.14 -2.75 -20.46
CA PHE A 5 5.13 -3.33 -19.59
C PHE A 5 5.51 -3.26 -18.10
N LEU A 6 6.80 -3.40 -17.78
CA LEU A 6 7.30 -3.19 -16.42
C LEU A 6 7.18 -1.72 -15.99
N LEU A 7 7.45 -0.80 -16.90
CA LEU A 7 7.30 0.64 -16.66
C LEU A 7 5.82 1.01 -16.45
N ASN A 8 4.91 0.43 -17.24
CA ASN A 8 3.46 0.59 -17.04
C ASN A 8 3.03 0.04 -15.68
N GLY A 9 3.59 -1.10 -15.25
CA GLY A 9 3.41 -1.63 -13.89
C GLY A 9 3.84 -0.64 -12.81
N LEU A 10 5.04 -0.05 -12.94
CA LEU A 10 5.55 0.97 -12.01
C LEU A 10 4.64 2.20 -11.94
N ILE A 11 4.24 2.74 -13.09
CA ILE A 11 3.36 3.92 -13.20
C ILE A 11 1.99 3.63 -12.60
N ALA A 12 1.39 2.48 -12.95
CA ALA A 12 0.12 2.03 -12.40
C ALA A 12 0.21 1.87 -10.87
N GLY A 13 1.32 1.34 -10.35
CA GLY A 13 1.59 1.24 -8.91
C GLY A 13 1.64 2.60 -8.21
N PHE A 14 2.28 3.61 -8.81
CA PHE A 14 2.27 4.96 -8.27
C PHE A 14 0.88 5.59 -8.26
N ILE A 15 0.13 5.45 -9.36
CA ILE A 15 -1.26 5.96 -9.44
C ILE A 15 -2.15 5.27 -8.40
N ALA A 16 -2.06 3.95 -8.29
CA ALA A 16 -2.81 3.16 -7.31
C ALA A 16 -2.51 3.58 -5.87
N THR A 17 -1.24 3.84 -5.55
CA THR A 17 -0.83 4.32 -4.22
C THR A 17 -1.40 5.69 -3.93
N GLY A 18 -1.42 6.58 -4.93
CA GLY A 18 -2.05 7.88 -4.83
C GLY A 18 -3.55 7.77 -4.56
N ALA A 19 -4.26 6.92 -5.29
CA ALA A 19 -5.70 6.68 -5.11
C ALA A 19 -6.01 6.19 -3.67
N MET A 20 -5.24 5.21 -3.19
CA MET A 20 -5.33 4.71 -1.82
C MET A 20 -5.03 5.81 -0.79
N SER A 21 -3.97 6.60 -1.02
CA SER A 21 -3.55 7.66 -0.11
C SER A 21 -4.61 8.75 0.06
N ILE A 22 -5.32 9.11 -1.00
CA ILE A 22 -6.41 10.11 -0.93
C ILE A 22 -7.50 9.66 0.07
N LEU A 23 -7.85 8.38 0.08
CA LEU A 23 -8.86 7.82 0.97
C LEU A 23 -8.38 7.72 2.43
N GLN A 24 -7.07 7.67 2.66
CA GLN A 24 -6.47 7.62 3.99
C GLN A 24 -6.37 9.02 4.65
N ILE A 25 -6.36 10.11 3.86
CA ILE A 25 -6.24 11.49 4.39
C ILE A 25 -7.31 11.82 5.45
N PRO A 26 -8.62 11.53 5.28
CA PRO A 26 -9.62 11.81 6.29
C PRO A 26 -9.37 11.09 7.62
N MET A 27 -8.89 9.84 7.57
CA MET A 27 -8.57 9.07 8.78
C MET A 27 -7.39 9.68 9.52
N TYR A 28 -6.31 9.98 8.79
CA TYR A 28 -5.14 10.65 9.33
C TYR A 28 -5.50 12.00 9.96
N LYS A 29 -6.33 12.82 9.30
CA LYS A 29 -6.76 14.11 9.84
C LYS A 29 -7.57 13.98 11.13
N LYS A 30 -8.36 12.90 11.28
CA LYS A 30 -9.25 12.71 12.43
C LYS A 30 -8.57 12.05 13.62
N TRP A 31 -7.66 11.09 13.38
CA TRP A 31 -7.11 10.23 14.42
C TRP A 31 -5.58 10.12 14.39
N GLY A 32 -4.91 10.90 13.54
CA GLY A 32 -3.46 10.93 13.42
C GLY A 32 -2.87 9.71 12.72
N MET A 33 -1.54 9.62 12.75
CA MET A 33 -0.78 8.61 11.99
C MET A 33 -1.14 7.18 12.36
N ILE A 34 -1.39 6.93 13.65
CA ILE A 34 -1.71 5.59 14.16
C ILE A 34 -2.98 4.99 13.52
N SER A 35 -3.87 5.82 12.94
CA SER A 35 -5.09 5.35 12.28
C SER A 35 -4.89 4.76 10.89
N VAL A 36 -3.75 5.02 10.26
CA VAL A 36 -3.41 4.54 8.92
C VAL A 36 -2.20 3.61 9.04
N LEU A 37 -2.47 2.30 9.06
CA LEU A 37 -1.46 1.29 9.39
C LEU A 37 -0.22 1.39 8.49
N GLU A 38 -0.45 1.56 7.19
CA GLU A 38 0.59 1.63 6.17
C GLU A 38 1.49 2.85 6.37
N TRP A 39 0.89 4.00 6.68
CA TRP A 39 1.65 5.22 6.89
C TRP A 39 2.41 5.19 8.22
N HIS A 40 1.81 4.62 9.27
CA HIS A 40 2.46 4.44 10.56
C HIS A 40 3.70 3.53 10.44
N GLU A 41 3.60 2.42 9.72
CA GLU A 41 4.74 1.55 9.43
C GLU A 41 5.83 2.29 8.66
N ASN A 42 5.47 2.98 7.58
CA ASN A 42 6.43 3.75 6.79
C ASN A 42 7.10 4.83 7.64
N GLN A 43 6.37 5.51 8.53
CA GLN A 43 6.93 6.52 9.43
C GLN A 43 7.94 5.94 10.41
N VAL A 44 7.64 4.80 11.02
CA VAL A 44 8.53 4.13 11.98
C VAL A 44 9.74 3.50 11.29
N ILE A 45 9.59 2.97 10.07
CA ILE A 45 10.73 2.47 9.28
C ILE A 45 11.62 3.64 8.88
N THR A 46 11.03 4.71 8.35
CA THR A 46 11.75 5.89 7.86
C THR A 46 12.51 6.58 9.00
N SER A 47 11.92 6.65 10.20
CA SER A 47 12.61 7.20 11.38
C SER A 47 13.84 6.40 11.79
N LYS A 48 13.81 5.07 11.67
CA LYS A 48 14.98 4.21 11.93
C LYS A 48 16.07 4.38 10.87
N ILE A 49 15.70 4.58 9.60
CA ILE A 49 16.64 4.77 8.49
C ILE A 49 17.30 6.16 8.56
N ILE A 50 16.48 7.21 8.69
CA ILE A 50 16.94 8.61 8.67
C ILE A 50 17.47 9.06 10.04
N LYS A 51 17.17 8.30 11.11
CA LYS A 51 17.54 8.59 12.51
C LYS A 51 17.01 9.95 12.98
N ASN A 52 15.76 10.25 12.65
CA ASN A 52 15.07 11.45 13.13
C ASN A 52 13.72 11.10 13.76
N ASN A 53 13.08 12.07 14.43
CA ASN A 53 11.76 11.91 15.02
C ASN A 53 10.72 11.53 13.94
N PRO A 54 9.95 10.44 14.11
CA PRO A 54 8.86 10.06 13.21
C PRO A 54 7.96 11.23 12.79
N GLU A 55 7.60 12.11 13.72
CA GLU A 55 6.67 13.23 13.49
C GLU A 55 7.21 14.24 12.46
N GLU A 56 8.53 14.34 12.31
CA GLU A 56 9.19 15.24 11.35
C GLU A 56 9.36 14.60 9.96
N LEU A 57 9.03 13.32 9.81
CA LEU A 57 9.35 12.51 8.64
C LEU A 57 8.15 12.20 7.75
N LEU A 58 7.10 13.02 7.80
CA LEU A 58 5.89 12.79 7.00
C LEU A 58 6.20 12.65 5.50
N ILE A 59 6.89 13.63 4.91
CA ILE A 59 7.21 13.64 3.47
C ILE A 59 8.09 12.44 3.08
N PRO A 60 9.24 12.18 3.76
CA PRO A 60 10.04 10.99 3.47
C PRO A 60 9.26 9.68 3.58
N SER A 61 8.37 9.56 4.57
CA SER A 61 7.56 8.36 4.77
C SER A 61 6.57 8.13 3.62
N PHE A 62 5.97 9.20 3.11
CA PHE A 62 5.12 9.14 1.93
C PHE A 62 5.89 8.76 0.67
N PHE A 63 7.12 9.24 0.53
CA PHE A 63 7.98 8.85 -0.58
C PHE A 63 8.25 7.33 -0.55
N PHE A 64 8.58 6.77 0.62
CA PHE A 64 8.72 5.32 0.76
C PHE A 64 7.41 4.57 0.49
N HIS A 65 6.28 5.09 0.94
CA HIS A 65 4.97 4.50 0.64
C HIS A 65 4.72 4.42 -0.88
N LEU A 66 5.01 5.51 -1.60
CA LEU A 66 4.92 5.57 -3.06
C LEU A 66 5.87 4.58 -3.73
N LEU A 67 7.12 4.49 -3.26
CA LEU A 67 8.11 3.52 -3.78
C LEU A 67 7.63 2.07 -3.60
N HIS A 68 7.15 1.71 -2.42
CA HIS A 68 6.63 0.36 -2.15
C HIS A 68 5.46 0.01 -3.05
N GLY A 69 4.52 0.94 -3.23
CA GLY A 69 3.39 0.70 -4.13
C GLY A 69 3.77 0.67 -5.61
N GLY A 70 4.78 1.43 -6.03
CA GLY A 70 5.37 1.33 -7.37
C GLY A 70 6.05 -0.02 -7.61
N LEU A 71 6.86 -0.50 -6.65
CA LEU A 71 7.47 -1.83 -6.69
C LEU A 71 6.42 -2.95 -6.69
N GLY A 72 5.32 -2.77 -5.94
CA GLY A 72 4.17 -3.66 -5.99
C GLY A 72 3.53 -3.74 -7.38
N GLY A 73 3.48 -2.61 -8.09
CA GLY A 73 3.01 -2.56 -9.48
C GLY A 73 3.92 -3.29 -10.46
N ILE A 74 5.25 -3.17 -10.30
CA ILE A 74 6.22 -3.99 -11.05
C ILE A 74 6.00 -5.47 -10.76
N ALA A 75 5.89 -5.85 -9.48
CA ALA A 75 5.67 -7.24 -9.08
C ALA A 75 4.37 -7.81 -9.67
N PHE A 76 3.31 -7.00 -9.72
CA PHE A 76 2.05 -7.39 -10.34
C PHE A 76 2.18 -7.59 -11.86
N ALA A 77 2.83 -6.66 -12.57
CA ALA A 77 3.10 -6.80 -14.00
C ALA A 77 3.90 -8.08 -14.29
N ILE A 78 4.92 -8.39 -13.48
CA ILE A 78 5.65 -9.65 -13.60
C ILE A 78 4.70 -10.84 -13.39
N ALA A 79 3.91 -10.84 -12.32
CA ALA A 79 3.00 -11.94 -12.00
C ALA A 79 2.00 -12.23 -13.12
N VAL A 80 1.32 -11.22 -13.66
CA VAL A 80 0.32 -11.41 -14.73
C VAL A 80 0.95 -11.75 -16.09
N SER A 81 2.24 -11.50 -16.28
CA SER A 81 2.95 -11.89 -17.50
C SER A 81 3.43 -13.35 -17.49
N VAL A 82 3.54 -13.96 -16.30
CA VAL A 82 4.07 -15.31 -16.10
C VAL A 82 2.96 -16.30 -15.74
N ILE A 83 1.93 -15.84 -15.03
CA ILE A 83 0.82 -16.65 -14.55
C ILE A 83 -0.43 -16.31 -15.34
N ASP A 84 -1.03 -17.32 -15.95
CA ASP A 84 -2.36 -17.21 -16.54
C ASP A 84 -3.42 -17.34 -15.44
N PHE A 85 -3.86 -16.20 -14.92
CA PHE A 85 -4.82 -16.14 -13.82
C PHE A 85 -6.25 -16.53 -14.21
N GLN A 86 -6.58 -16.67 -15.51
CA GLN A 86 -7.93 -16.99 -16.00
C GLN A 86 -9.03 -16.03 -15.48
N VAL A 87 -8.64 -14.85 -15.00
CA VAL A 87 -9.52 -13.76 -14.53
C VAL A 87 -8.96 -12.41 -14.96
N SER A 88 -9.77 -11.35 -14.88
CA SER A 88 -9.33 -10.00 -15.28
C SER A 88 -8.26 -9.43 -14.35
N TYR A 89 -7.41 -8.53 -14.87
CA TYR A 89 -6.40 -7.84 -14.06
C TYR A 89 -7.01 -7.02 -12.93
N LEU A 90 -8.25 -6.55 -13.08
CA LEU A 90 -8.98 -5.88 -12.00
C LEU A 90 -9.17 -6.80 -10.79
N ILE A 91 -9.60 -8.05 -11.03
CA ILE A 91 -9.80 -9.06 -9.98
C ILE A 91 -8.45 -9.47 -9.41
N SER A 92 -7.48 -9.83 -10.26
CA SER A 92 -6.14 -10.23 -9.81
C SER A 92 -5.45 -9.14 -8.99
N GLY A 93 -5.57 -7.89 -9.42
CA GLY A 93 -5.03 -6.73 -8.71
C GLY A 93 -5.71 -6.53 -7.36
N THR A 94 -7.03 -6.64 -7.29
CA THR A 94 -7.78 -6.55 -6.02
C THR A 94 -7.36 -7.64 -5.03
N VAL A 95 -7.17 -8.88 -5.50
CA VAL A 95 -6.64 -9.98 -4.68
C VAL A 95 -5.23 -9.66 -4.19
N LEU A 96 -4.35 -9.16 -5.04
CA LEU A 96 -3.02 -8.71 -4.62
C LEU A 96 -3.09 -7.62 -3.55
N GLY A 97 -4.01 -6.66 -3.69
CA GLY A 97 -4.30 -5.65 -2.67
C GLY A 97 -4.61 -6.29 -1.32
N PHE A 98 -5.54 -7.24 -1.26
CA PHE A 98 -5.83 -7.96 -0.02
C PHE A 98 -4.62 -8.71 0.55
N LEU A 99 -3.78 -9.31 -0.30
CA LEU A 99 -2.54 -9.94 0.14
C LEU A 99 -1.58 -8.90 0.77
N PHE A 100 -1.49 -7.70 0.21
CA PHE A 100 -0.70 -6.62 0.81
C PHE A 100 -1.26 -6.17 2.15
N ALA A 101 -2.58 -6.03 2.30
CA ALA A 101 -3.20 -5.72 3.59
C ALA A 101 -2.91 -6.82 4.64
N LEU A 102 -2.88 -8.09 4.24
CA LEU A 102 -2.48 -9.19 5.12
C LEU A 102 -1.01 -9.10 5.53
N VAL A 103 -0.11 -8.75 4.59
CA VAL A 103 1.30 -8.52 4.90
C VAL A 103 1.45 -7.39 5.91
N VAL A 104 0.80 -6.24 5.67
CA VAL A 104 0.74 -5.10 6.60
C VAL A 104 0.30 -5.57 7.99
N LEU A 105 -0.81 -6.32 8.07
CA LEU A 105 -1.30 -6.85 9.35
C LEU A 105 -0.27 -7.69 10.11
N ILE A 106 0.51 -8.52 9.40
CA ILE A 106 1.55 -9.39 9.99
C ILE A 106 2.75 -8.56 10.47
N ILE A 107 3.19 -7.58 9.68
CA ILE A 107 4.40 -6.80 9.97
C ILE A 107 4.15 -5.61 10.91
N HIS A 108 2.90 -5.20 11.11
CA HIS A 108 2.53 -4.01 11.85
C HIS A 108 3.11 -3.99 13.26
N GLU A 109 2.77 -4.97 14.10
CA GLU A 109 3.22 -5.05 15.49
C GLU A 109 4.75 -5.12 15.62
N PRO A 110 5.47 -5.97 14.86
CA PRO A 110 6.93 -5.98 14.86
C PRO A 110 7.56 -4.60 14.61
N ILE A 111 6.99 -3.81 13.69
CA ILE A 111 7.49 -2.50 13.26
C ILE A 111 7.13 -1.42 14.28
N THR A 112 5.84 -1.27 14.59
CA THR A 112 5.25 -0.12 15.30
C THR A 112 5.04 -0.35 16.79
N LYS A 113 5.12 -1.61 17.24
CA LYS A 113 4.76 -2.05 18.61
C LYS A 113 3.28 -1.88 18.96
N VAL A 114 2.43 -1.58 17.98
CA VAL A 114 0.98 -1.53 18.14
C VAL A 114 0.38 -2.83 17.62
N LYS A 115 -0.48 -3.47 18.41
CA LYS A 115 -1.20 -4.67 17.98
C LYS A 115 -2.37 -4.28 17.08
N PRO A 116 -2.42 -4.71 15.82
CA PRO A 116 -3.47 -4.27 14.91
C PRO A 116 -4.86 -4.81 15.28
N LEU A 117 -4.96 -6.01 15.85
CA LEU A 117 -6.23 -6.60 16.31
C LEU A 117 -6.63 -6.19 17.74
N GLN A 118 -5.77 -5.47 18.45
CA GLN A 118 -6.03 -4.88 19.77
C GLN A 118 -5.75 -3.38 19.73
N HIS A 119 -6.04 -2.77 18.58
CA HIS A 119 -5.64 -1.41 18.28
C HIS A 119 -6.42 -0.40 19.14
N PRO A 120 -5.81 0.71 19.59
CA PRO A 120 -6.48 1.73 20.44
C PRO A 120 -7.76 2.32 19.83
N LEU A 121 -7.87 2.29 18.49
CA LEU A 121 -9.03 2.76 17.73
C LEU A 121 -10.01 1.63 17.38
N GLY A 122 -9.92 0.48 18.04
CA GLY A 122 -10.64 -0.73 17.68
C GLY A 122 -10.21 -1.27 16.32
N ASN A 123 -11.07 -2.07 15.68
CA ASN A 123 -10.76 -2.73 14.40
C ASN A 123 -10.79 -1.80 13.18
N LEU A 124 -11.12 -0.52 13.35
CA LEU A 124 -11.32 0.42 12.25
C LEU A 124 -10.07 0.57 11.36
N PRO A 125 -8.84 0.72 11.88
CA PRO A 125 -7.64 0.81 11.04
C PRO A 125 -7.38 -0.44 10.21
N VAL A 126 -7.70 -1.62 10.74
CA VAL A 126 -7.58 -2.89 10.00
C VAL A 126 -8.61 -2.94 8.87
N ILE A 127 -9.88 -2.64 9.15
CA ILE A 127 -10.93 -2.62 8.12
C ILE A 127 -10.55 -1.62 7.02
N ALA A 128 -10.12 -0.42 7.41
CA ALA A 128 -9.68 0.60 6.47
C ALA A 128 -8.47 0.14 5.64
N SER A 129 -7.47 -0.50 6.26
CA SER A 129 -6.32 -1.06 5.54
C SER A 129 -6.75 -2.01 4.43
N PHE A 130 -7.69 -2.91 4.70
CA PHE A 130 -8.23 -3.83 3.69
C PHE A 130 -9.00 -3.10 2.59
N VAL A 131 -9.86 -2.13 2.92
CA VAL A 131 -10.60 -1.33 1.94
C VAL A 131 -9.64 -0.53 1.05
N ASN A 132 -8.69 0.15 1.66
CA ASN A 132 -7.70 0.99 0.98
C ASN A 132 -6.85 0.15 0.03
N HIS A 133 -6.42 -1.04 0.45
CA HIS A 133 -5.65 -1.92 -0.42
C HIS A 133 -6.49 -2.57 -1.52
N ALA A 134 -7.77 -2.84 -1.29
CA ALA A 134 -8.67 -3.26 -2.37
C ALA A 134 -8.77 -2.18 -3.46
N ILE A 135 -8.84 -0.90 -3.06
CA ILE A 135 -8.80 0.24 -3.99
C ILE A 135 -7.44 0.34 -4.69
N TYR A 136 -6.32 0.20 -3.97
CA TYR A 136 -4.99 0.11 -4.59
C TYR A 136 -4.95 -1.00 -5.66
N GLY A 137 -5.38 -2.21 -5.30
CA GLY A 137 -5.34 -3.37 -6.18
C GLY A 137 -6.22 -3.21 -7.42
N ALA A 138 -7.45 -2.71 -7.24
CA ALA A 138 -8.36 -2.42 -8.33
C ALA A 138 -7.80 -1.33 -9.26
N ALA A 139 -7.27 -0.22 -8.70
CA ALA A 139 -6.65 0.84 -9.48
C ALA A 139 -5.43 0.32 -10.25
N LEU A 140 -4.56 -0.47 -9.60
CA LEU A 140 -3.40 -1.07 -10.23
C LEU A 140 -3.79 -1.95 -11.43
N GLY A 141 -4.75 -2.85 -11.23
CA GLY A 141 -5.28 -3.71 -12.29
C GLY A 141 -5.90 -2.93 -13.44
N TYR A 142 -6.68 -1.88 -13.14
CA TYR A 142 -7.28 -1.01 -14.15
C TYR A 142 -6.23 -0.23 -14.94
N PHE A 143 -5.30 0.45 -14.27
CA PHE A 143 -4.29 1.27 -14.93
C PHE A 143 -3.30 0.44 -15.75
N LEU A 144 -2.98 -0.79 -15.32
CA LEU A 144 -2.16 -1.69 -16.13
C LEU A 144 -2.85 -2.15 -17.43
N ILE A 145 -4.19 -2.16 -17.49
CA ILE A 145 -4.92 -2.49 -18.72
C ILE A 145 -4.84 -1.35 -19.75
N ILE A 146 -4.89 -0.09 -19.28
CA ILE A 146 -5.05 1.08 -20.14
C ILE A 146 -3.74 1.81 -20.48
N LEU A 147 -2.65 1.48 -19.81
CA LEU A 147 -1.29 1.96 -20.10
C LEU A 147 -0.57 1.00 -21.05
#